data_AF-L9ZBS9-F1
#
_entry.id   AF-L9ZBS9-F1
#
_cell.length_a   1.000
_cell.length_b   1.000
_cell.length_c   1.000
_cell.angle_alpha   90.00
_cell.angle_beta   90.00
_cell.angle_gamma   90.00
#
_symmetry.space_group_name_H-M   'P 1'
#
loop_
_entity.id
_entity.type
_entity.pdbx_description
1 polymer ?
#
loop_
_entity_poly.entity_id
_entity_poly.type
_entity_poly.pdbx_seq_one_letter_code
_entity_poly.pdbx_strand_id
1 'polypeptide(L)' 'MSSQEPLSEVSRYADRNTEFLSRVLAYGDTEARAYALALLSNGATAEDIDKIQAELDRIRRNLK' A
#
# COMPACT_ATOMS: atom_id res chain seq x y z
N MET A 1 3.46 26.11 -16.32
CA MET A 1 2.23 25.64 -15.66
C MET A 1 2.47 24.19 -15.30
N SER A 2 2.43 23.83 -14.02
CA SER A 2 2.71 22.47 -13.58
C SER A 2 1.50 21.60 -13.92
N SER A 3 1.60 20.80 -14.97
CA SER A 3 0.59 19.77 -15.28
C SER A 3 0.73 18.67 -14.25
N GLN A 4 0.11 18.84 -13.08
CA GLN A 4 -0.13 17.71 -12.19
C GLN A 4 -1.15 16.81 -12.89
N GLU A 5 -0.65 15.72 -13.51
CA GLU A 5 -1.54 14.66 -13.96
C GLU A 5 -2.41 14.22 -12.77
N PRO A 6 -3.73 14.16 -12.94
CA PRO A 6 -4.60 13.73 -11.86
C PRO A 6 -4.21 12.31 -11.45
N LEU A 7 -3.95 12.11 -10.15
CA LEU A 7 -3.66 10.79 -9.59
C LEU A 7 -4.71 9.78 -10.08
N SER A 8 -4.22 8.66 -10.62
CA SER A 8 -5.08 7.59 -11.10
C SER A 8 -6.05 7.16 -9.99
N GLU A 9 -7.24 6.70 -10.36
CA GLU A 9 -8.20 6.19 -9.37
C GLU A 9 -7.61 5.05 -8.52
N VAL A 10 -6.72 4.25 -9.12
CA VAL A 10 -5.95 3.19 -8.46
C VAL A 10 -4.98 3.77 -7.41
N SER A 11 -4.27 4.84 -7.73
CA SER A 11 -3.39 5.53 -6.78
C SER A 11 -4.17 6.06 -5.56
N ARG A 12 -5.32 6.71 -5.80
CA ARG A 12 -6.19 7.20 -4.73
C ARG A 12 -6.78 6.08 -3.87
N TYR A 13 -7.07 4.92 -4.48
CA TYR A 13 -7.51 3.76 -3.75
C TYR A 13 -6.40 3.21 -2.85
N ALA A 14 -5.17 3.09 -3.37
CA ALA A 14 -4.03 2.59 -2.62
C ALA A 14 -3.72 3.45 -1.38
N ASP A 15 -3.65 4.77 -1.56
CA ASP A 15 -3.40 5.74 -0.49
C ASP A 15 -4.44 5.64 0.65
N ARG A 16 -5.73 5.67 0.30
CA ARG A 16 -6.84 5.59 1.27
C ARG A 16 -6.95 4.26 2.01
N ASN A 17 -6.36 3.19 1.48
CA ASN A 17 -6.49 1.83 2.01
C ASN A 17 -5.15 1.26 2.53
N THR A 18 -4.19 2.12 2.86
CA THR A 18 -2.86 1.77 3.36
C THR A 18 -2.87 0.71 4.48
N GLU A 19 -3.72 0.87 5.49
CA GLU A 19 -3.81 -0.10 6.61
C GLU A 19 -4.28 -1.48 6.13
N PHE A 20 -5.33 -1.50 5.30
CA PHE A 20 -5.87 -2.74 4.74
C PHE A 20 -4.81 -3.46 3.88
N LEU A 21 -4.16 -2.72 2.98
CA LEU A 21 -3.11 -3.28 2.12
C LEU A 21 -1.94 -3.81 2.94
N SER A 22 -1.54 -3.13 4.01
CA SER A 22 -0.49 -3.61 4.92
C SER A 22 -0.88 -4.93 5.60
N ARG A 23 -2.15 -5.10 6.00
CA ARG A 23 -2.65 -6.37 6.56
C ARG A 23 -2.68 -7.48 5.51
N VAL A 24 -3.10 -7.18 4.27
CA VAL A 24 -3.08 -8.14 3.16
C VAL A 24 -1.64 -8.57 2.85
N LEU A 25 -0.69 -7.64 2.86
CA LEU A 25 0.72 -7.95 2.70
C LEU A 25 1.27 -8.85 3.81
N ALA A 26 0.91 -8.57 5.06
CA ALA A 26 1.39 -9.31 6.22
C ALA A 26 0.78 -10.72 6.35
N TYR A 27 -0.50 -10.88 6.02
CA TYR A 27 -1.28 -12.08 6.36
C TYR A 27 -1.91 -12.80 5.17
N GLY A 28 -1.99 -12.15 4.02
CA GLY A 28 -2.58 -12.73 2.82
C GLY A 28 -1.76 -13.91 2.28
N ASP A 29 -2.45 -14.77 1.54
CA ASP A 29 -1.78 -15.78 0.72
C ASP A 29 -1.02 -15.13 -0.45
N THR A 30 -0.40 -15.95 -1.29
CA THR A 30 0.41 -15.48 -2.42
C THR A 30 -0.37 -14.63 -3.41
N GLU A 31 -1.64 -14.96 -3.67
CA GLU A 31 -2.47 -14.24 -4.64
C GLU A 31 -2.91 -12.88 -4.09
N ALA A 32 -3.36 -12.84 -2.84
CA ALA A 32 -3.76 -11.61 -2.17
C ALA A 32 -2.58 -10.62 -2.06
N ARG A 33 -1.37 -11.14 -1.75
CA ARG A 33 -0.14 -10.33 -1.72
C ARG A 33 0.21 -9.78 -3.10
N ALA A 34 0.12 -10.60 -4.15
CA ALA A 34 0.38 -10.15 -5.52
C ALA A 34 -0.57 -9.03 -5.94
N TYR A 35 -1.85 -9.14 -5.58
CA TYR A 35 -2.84 -8.09 -5.84
C TYR A 35 -2.53 -6.78 -5.12
N ALA A 36 -2.19 -6.84 -3.83
CA ALA A 36 -1.80 -5.67 -3.07
C ALA A 36 -0.56 -4.99 -3.68
N LEU A 37 0.46 -5.77 -4.08
CA LEU A 37 1.65 -5.25 -4.75
C LEU A 37 1.33 -4.61 -6.11
N ALA A 38 0.41 -5.20 -6.89
CA ALA A 38 -0.01 -4.64 -8.17
C ALA A 38 -0.73 -3.29 -8.00
N LEU A 39 -1.59 -3.15 -6.99
CA LEU A 39 -2.25 -1.88 -6.67
C LEU A 39 -1.25 -0.81 -6.27
N LEU A 40 -0.27 -1.16 -5.43
CA LEU A 40 0.79 -0.25 -5.00
C LEU A 40 1.70 0.15 -6.17
N SER A 41 2.04 -0.78 -7.04
CA SER A 41 2.90 -0.52 -8.21
C SER A 41 2.29 0.45 -9.22
N ASN A 42 0.96 0.58 -9.24
CA ASN A 42 0.23 1.46 -10.16
C ASN A 42 -0.03 2.87 -9.61
N GLY A 43 0.48 3.22 -8.43
CA GLY A 43 0.14 4.52 -7.87
C GLY A 43 0.66 4.88 -6.48
N ALA A 44 1.45 4.03 -5.83
CA ALA A 44 2.09 4.39 -4.58
C ALA A 44 3.27 5.33 -4.85
N THR A 45 3.33 6.42 -4.10
CA THR A 45 4.52 7.26 -4.00
C THR A 45 5.51 6.65 -3.01
N ALA A 46 6.75 7.15 -2.98
CA ALA A 46 7.72 6.72 -1.97
C ALA A 46 7.19 6.93 -0.53
N GLU A 47 6.45 8.03 -0.30
CA GLU A 47 5.82 8.31 1.00
C GLU A 47 4.78 7.24 1.39
N ASP A 48 4.01 6.74 0.42
CA ASP A 48 3.02 5.70 0.67
C ASP A 48 3.69 4.38 1.03
N ILE A 49 4.81 4.06 0.38
CA ILE A 49 5.63 2.90 0.75
C ILE A 49 6.18 3.03 2.17
N ASP A 50 6.64 4.22 2.57
CA ASP A 50 7.13 4.45 3.93
C ASP A 50 6.02 4.26 4.98
N LYS A 51 4.78 4.73 4.70
CA LYS A 51 3.62 4.52 5.57
C LYS A 51 3.27 3.03 5.70
N ILE A 52 3.30 2.29 4.59
CA ILE A 52 3.06 0.84 4.57
C ILE A 52 4.12 0.12 5.40
N GLN A 53 5.39 0.49 5.25
CA GLN A 53 6.48 -0.10 6.03
C GLN A 53 6.28 0.13 7.53
N ALA A 54 5.86 1.34 7.93
CA ALA A 54 5.57 1.64 9.33
C ALA A 54 4.42 0.80 9.91
N GLU A 55 3.35 0.56 9.13
CA GLU A 55 2.25 -0.31 9.54
C GLU A 55 2.65 -1.79 9.57
N LEU A 56 3.45 -2.27 8.62
CA LEU A 56 4.02 -3.62 8.65
C LEU A 56 4.90 -3.82 9.89
N ASP A 57 5.73 -2.85 10.26
CA ASP A 57 6.55 -2.90 11.47
C ASP A 57 5.68 -2.91 12.73
N ARG A 58 4.58 -2.17 12.74
CA ARG A 58 3.59 -2.18 13.83
C ARG A 58 2.94 -3.56 13.96
N ILE A 59 2.52 -4.15 12.84
CA ILE A 59 1.97 -5.50 12.79
C ILE A 59 2.98 -6.49 13.37
N ARG A 60 4.24 -6.43 12.91
CA ARG A 60 5.32 -7.30 13.35
C ARG A 60 5.56 -7.22 14.86
N ARG A 61 5.51 -6.03 15.45
CA ARG A 61 5.62 -5.86 16.93
C ARG A 61 4.47 -6.51 17.70
N ASN A 62 3.31 -6.67 17.07
CA ASN A 62 2.14 -7.29 17.69
C ASN A 62 2.13 -8.82 17.55
N LEU A 63 2.98 -9.38 16.68
CA LEU A 63 3.23 -10.81 16.58
C LEU A 63 4.14 -11.21 17.74
N LYS A 64 3.54 -11.77 18.79
CA LYS A 64 4.27 -12.40 19.91
C LYS A 64 4.64 -13.83 19.56
#